data_AF-A0A1B6ZCY6-F1
#
_entry.id   AF-A0A1B6ZCY6-F1
#
_cell.length_a   1.000
_cell.length_b   1.000
_cell.length_c   1.000
_cell.angle_alpha   90.00
_cell.angle_beta   90.00
_cell.angle_gamma   90.00
#
_symmetry.space_group_name_H-M   'P 1'
#
loop_
_entity.id
_entity.type
_entity.pdbx_description
1 polymer ?
#
loop_
_entity_poly.entity_id
_entity_poly.type
_entity_poly.pdbx_seq_one_letter_code
_entity_poly.pdbx_strand_id
1 'polypeptide(L)'
;MIADSQNTSDLVDKLSGAQAVARGVARMFIRHDIFVLPEVSLRNNRRADLMGVDAKGQIVIVEIKVARADLLGDNKWLEYLDYCDRFYWAIPAGFDSSPLNGTNFLPDRAGVIVADAYDAEMVRPAATHALAAARRKTETMRLARRAMQRAAIANGWLSASVDNIF
;
A
#
# COMPACT_ATOMS: atom_id res chain seq x y z
N MET A 1 -25.64 0.36 13.57
CA MET A 1 -25.37 1.79 13.36
C MET A 1 -24.96 1.97 11.92
N ILE A 2 -25.82 2.57 11.11
CA ILE A 2 -25.53 2.92 9.72
C ILE A 2 -24.67 4.18 9.78
N ALA A 3 -23.38 4.08 9.44
CA ALA A 3 -22.56 5.26 9.27
C ALA A 3 -23.09 6.06 8.07
N ASP A 4 -23.22 7.36 8.28
CA ASP A 4 -23.94 8.30 7.44
C ASP A 4 -23.38 8.35 6.00
N SER A 5 -24.24 8.06 5.01
CA SER A 5 -23.84 8.01 3.60
C SER A 5 -23.34 9.37 3.07
N GLN A 6 -23.82 10.48 3.63
CA GLN A 6 -23.39 11.84 3.25
C GLN A 6 -21.98 12.17 3.76
N ASN A 7 -21.64 11.77 4.99
CA ASN A 7 -20.31 12.00 5.57
C ASN A 7 -19.20 11.22 4.83
N THR A 8 -19.56 10.07 4.24
CA THR A 8 -18.64 9.24 3.46
C THR A 8 -18.34 9.86 2.08
N SER A 9 -19.32 10.58 1.49
CA SER A 9 -19.20 11.30 0.21
C SER A 9 -18.33 12.54 0.33
N ASP A 10 -18.54 13.36 1.36
CA ASP A 10 -17.76 14.58 1.61
C ASP A 10 -16.27 14.29 1.93
N LEU A 11 -15.99 13.10 2.47
CA LEU A 11 -14.64 12.60 2.67
C LEU A 11 -14.00 12.09 1.36
N VAL A 12 -14.78 11.75 0.32
CA VAL A 12 -14.24 11.39 -1.01
C VAL A 12 -13.77 12.63 -1.75
N ASP A 13 -14.60 13.67 -1.77
CA ASP A 13 -14.35 14.92 -2.51
C ASP A 13 -13.15 15.73 -1.96
N LYS A 14 -12.64 15.39 -0.78
CA LYS A 14 -11.48 16.06 -0.15
C LYS A 14 -10.15 15.34 -0.34
N LEU A 15 -10.12 14.07 -0.74
CA LEU A 15 -8.87 13.34 -0.88
C LEU A 15 -8.14 13.76 -2.16
N SER A 16 -6.86 14.10 -2.03
CA SER A 16 -5.99 14.41 -3.16
C SER A 16 -4.63 13.73 -3.01
N GLY A 17 -3.84 13.74 -4.09
CA GLY A 17 -2.49 13.20 -4.10
C GLY A 17 -2.42 11.74 -3.62
N ALA A 18 -1.47 11.46 -2.73
CA ALA A 18 -1.18 10.08 -2.32
C ALA A 18 -2.34 9.43 -1.57
N GLN A 19 -3.14 10.20 -0.81
CA GLN A 19 -4.28 9.65 -0.08
C GLN A 19 -5.42 9.22 -1.02
N ALA A 20 -5.64 9.98 -2.11
CA ALA A 20 -6.57 9.59 -3.16
C ALA A 20 -6.13 8.27 -3.80
N VAL A 21 -4.88 8.19 -4.27
CA VAL A 21 -4.30 6.97 -4.88
C VAL A 21 -4.40 5.78 -3.92
N ALA A 22 -4.03 5.95 -2.64
CA ALA A 22 -4.09 4.90 -1.63
C ALA A 22 -5.50 4.32 -1.47
N ARG A 23 -6.52 5.19 -1.48
CA ARG A 23 -7.92 4.78 -1.40
C ARG A 23 -8.37 3.98 -2.62
N GLY A 24 -8.06 4.45 -3.82
CA GLY A 24 -8.38 3.72 -5.06
C GLY A 24 -7.74 2.33 -5.08
N VAL A 25 -6.45 2.26 -4.73
CA VAL A 25 -5.72 0.98 -4.62
C VAL A 25 -6.40 0.05 -3.61
N ALA A 26 -6.75 0.54 -2.42
CA ALA A 26 -7.42 -0.27 -1.40
C ALA A 26 -8.79 -0.79 -1.88
N ARG A 27 -9.57 0.04 -2.58
CA ARG A 27 -10.86 -0.36 -3.15
C ARG A 27 -10.73 -1.44 -4.21
N MET A 28 -9.76 -1.29 -5.12
CA MET A 28 -9.47 -2.32 -6.12
C MET A 28 -9.00 -3.62 -5.47
N PHE A 29 -8.08 -3.54 -4.51
CA PHE A 29 -7.51 -4.70 -3.83
C PHE A 29 -8.54 -5.56 -3.08
N ILE A 30 -9.58 -4.96 -2.49
CA ILE A 30 -10.66 -5.75 -1.86
C ILE A 30 -11.34 -6.68 -2.89
N ARG A 31 -11.50 -6.26 -4.15
CA ARG A 31 -12.06 -7.11 -5.21
C ARG A 31 -11.15 -8.28 -5.60
N HIS A 32 -9.86 -8.19 -5.25
CA HIS A 32 -8.86 -9.23 -5.44
C HIS A 32 -8.56 -10.03 -4.16
N ASP A 33 -9.38 -9.85 -3.11
CA ASP A 33 -9.18 -10.45 -1.78
C ASP A 33 -7.80 -10.12 -1.18
N ILE A 34 -7.41 -8.84 -1.31
CA ILE A 34 -6.21 -8.25 -0.75
C ILE A 34 -6.64 -7.12 0.19
N PHE A 35 -6.18 -7.18 1.44
CA PHE A 35 -6.40 -6.13 2.43
C PHE A 35 -5.08 -5.45 2.77
N VAL A 36 -5.08 -4.11 2.82
CA VAL A 36 -3.88 -3.30 3.05
C VAL A 36 -3.98 -2.43 4.29
N LEU A 37 -2.82 -2.21 4.91
CA LEU A 37 -2.59 -1.13 5.86
C LEU A 37 -1.72 -0.05 5.22
N PRO A 38 -2.03 1.24 5.43
CA PRO A 38 -1.15 2.32 5.01
C PRO A 38 0.02 2.53 5.97
N GLU A 39 1.10 3.18 5.54
CA GLU A 39 2.20 3.67 6.39
C GLU A 39 2.81 2.57 7.28
N VAL A 40 3.32 1.50 6.67
CA VAL A 40 3.83 0.32 7.37
C VAL A 40 5.36 0.34 7.42
N SER A 41 5.91 0.52 8.62
CA SER A 41 7.36 0.50 8.85
C SER A 41 7.93 -0.91 8.70
N LEU A 42 9.03 -1.03 7.96
CA LEU A 42 9.77 -2.26 7.73
C LEU A 42 11.01 -2.33 8.65
N ARG A 43 11.61 -3.52 8.78
CA ARG A 43 12.76 -3.72 9.69
C ARG A 43 14.05 -3.05 9.21
N ASN A 44 14.14 -2.67 7.93
CA ASN A 44 15.24 -1.89 7.36
C ASN A 44 15.05 -0.37 7.51
N ASN A 45 14.18 0.10 8.41
CA ASN A 45 13.85 1.52 8.60
C ASN A 45 13.22 2.20 7.37
N ARG A 46 12.73 1.41 6.40
CA ARG A 46 11.84 1.90 5.34
C ARG A 46 10.40 1.95 5.83
N ARG A 47 9.54 2.63 5.08
CA ARG A 47 8.10 2.68 5.32
C ARG A 47 7.41 2.47 3.98
N ALA A 48 6.65 1.38 3.88
CA ALA A 48 5.82 1.12 2.71
C ALA A 48 4.57 2.00 2.79
N ASP A 49 4.20 2.62 1.67
CA ASP A 49 2.98 3.44 1.59
C ASP A 49 1.74 2.59 1.84
N LEU A 50 1.65 1.43 1.18
CA LEU A 50 0.70 0.37 1.52
C LEU A 50 1.41 -0.98 1.63
N MET A 51 0.99 -1.78 2.62
CA MET A 51 1.39 -3.18 2.73
C MET A 51 0.18 -4.03 3.06
N GLY A 52 0.01 -5.14 2.38
CA GLY A 52 -1.18 -5.97 2.49
C GLY A 52 -0.90 -7.47 2.43
N VAL A 53 -1.96 -8.23 2.66
CA VAL A 53 -1.96 -9.69 2.61
C VAL A 53 -3.12 -10.13 1.74
N ASP A 54 -2.87 -11.08 0.84
CA ASP A 54 -3.90 -11.72 0.02
C ASP A 54 -4.47 -12.99 0.67
N ALA A 55 -5.53 -13.56 0.06
CA ALA A 55 -6.17 -14.81 0.47
C ALA A 55 -5.21 -16.00 0.70
N LYS A 56 -4.05 -16.02 0.03
CA LYS A 56 -3.04 -17.08 0.10
C LYS A 56 -1.94 -16.78 1.12
N GLY A 57 -2.02 -15.65 1.83
CA GLY A 57 -0.98 -15.19 2.75
C GLY A 57 0.24 -14.59 2.02
N GLN A 58 0.12 -14.22 0.74
CA GLN A 58 1.15 -13.47 0.04
C GLN A 58 1.12 -12.01 0.46
N ILE A 59 2.29 -11.44 0.66
CA ILE A 59 2.49 -10.08 1.07
C ILE A 59 2.66 -9.21 -0.16
N VAL A 60 1.91 -8.12 -0.21
CA VAL A 60 2.00 -7.11 -1.27
C VAL A 60 2.52 -5.81 -0.67
N ILE A 61 3.44 -5.15 -1.36
CA ILE A 61 3.84 -3.77 -1.09
C ILE A 61 3.44 -2.90 -2.28
N VAL A 62 2.93 -1.71 -1.99
CA VAL A 62 2.66 -0.67 -2.99
C VAL A 62 3.35 0.61 -2.55
N GLU A 63 4.15 1.20 -3.45
CA GLU A 63 4.72 2.54 -3.29
C GLU A 63 3.98 3.53 -4.20
N ILE A 64 3.52 4.62 -3.62
CA ILE A 64 2.71 5.65 -4.28
C ILE A 64 3.62 6.79 -4.73
N LYS A 65 3.60 7.12 -6.02
CA LYS A 65 4.36 8.24 -6.59
C LYS A 65 3.42 9.21 -7.28
N VAL A 66 3.24 10.38 -6.68
CA VAL A 66 2.36 11.44 -7.23
C VAL A 66 3.11 12.55 -7.94
N ALA A 67 4.45 12.60 -7.80
CA ALA A 67 5.31 13.48 -8.57
C ALA A 67 6.40 12.69 -9.30
N ARG A 68 6.74 13.10 -10.52
CA ARG A 68 7.79 12.47 -11.33
C ARG A 68 9.16 12.53 -10.65
N ALA A 69 9.43 13.61 -9.92
CA ALA A 69 10.66 13.75 -9.14
C ALA A 69 10.75 12.68 -8.04
N ASP A 70 9.65 12.38 -7.35
CA ASP A 70 9.61 11.35 -6.29
C ASP A 70 9.84 9.95 -6.87
N LEU A 71 9.30 9.68 -8.07
CA LEU A 71 9.52 8.42 -8.76
C LEU A 71 10.99 8.24 -9.15
N LEU A 72 11.59 9.25 -9.77
CA LEU A 72 12.98 9.18 -10.23
C LEU A 72 14.00 9.29 -9.10
N GLY A 73 13.63 9.89 -7.98
CA GLY A 73 14.48 10.02 -6.80
C GLY A 73 14.54 8.76 -5.93
N ASP A 74 13.61 7.81 -6.12
CA ASP A 74 13.54 6.60 -5.32
C ASP A 74 14.56 5.55 -5.75
N ASN A 75 15.82 5.75 -5.35
CA ASN A 75 16.92 4.85 -5.66
C ASN A 75 17.03 3.65 -4.71
N LYS A 76 16.16 3.56 -3.71
CA LYS A 76 16.24 2.56 -2.62
C LYS A 76 15.07 1.59 -2.65
N TRP A 77 14.18 1.72 -3.62
CA TRP A 77 12.99 0.90 -3.74
C TRP A 77 13.26 -0.62 -3.82
N LEU A 78 14.42 -1.01 -4.35
CA LEU A 78 14.83 -2.42 -4.40
C LEU A 78 14.90 -3.06 -3.01
N GLU A 79 15.15 -2.27 -1.96
CA GLU A 79 15.16 -2.75 -0.57
C GLU A 79 13.78 -3.21 -0.08
N TYR A 80 12.67 -2.83 -0.75
CA TYR A 80 11.33 -3.32 -0.44
C TYR A 80 11.10 -4.76 -0.91
N LEU A 81 11.84 -5.22 -1.93
CA LEU A 81 11.62 -6.52 -2.56
C LEU A 81 11.87 -7.70 -1.61
N ASP A 82 12.68 -7.50 -0.57
CA ASP A 82 12.94 -8.48 0.49
C ASP A 82 11.77 -8.64 1.49
N TYR A 83 10.71 -7.83 1.35
CA TYR A 83 9.59 -7.76 2.28
C TYR A 83 8.22 -8.04 1.63
N CYS A 84 8.18 -8.33 0.33
CA CYS A 84 6.94 -8.67 -0.36
C CYS A 84 7.10 -9.79 -1.39
N ASP A 85 6.01 -10.51 -1.64
CA ASP A 85 5.91 -11.42 -2.77
C ASP A 85 5.70 -10.66 -4.09
N ARG A 86 4.89 -9.61 -4.03
CA ARG A 86 4.53 -8.73 -5.15
C ARG A 86 4.74 -7.27 -4.75
N PHE A 87 5.38 -6.53 -5.65
CA PHE A 87 5.63 -5.11 -5.51
C PHE A 87 4.91 -4.34 -6.62
N TYR A 88 4.22 -3.26 -6.26
CA TYR A 88 3.55 -2.39 -7.21
C TYR A 88 4.00 -0.94 -7.03
N TRP A 89 4.17 -0.24 -8.15
CA TRP A 89 4.07 1.21 -8.19
C TRP A 89 2.61 1.60 -8.32
N ALA A 90 2.15 2.58 -7.55
CA ALA A 90 0.85 3.22 -7.73
C ALA A 90 1.03 4.68 -8.11
N ILE A 91 0.37 5.11 -9.19
CA ILE A 91 0.49 6.47 -9.73
C ILE A 91 -0.90 7.06 -9.99
N PRO A 92 -1.06 8.39 -9.93
CA PRO A 92 -2.32 9.06 -10.29
C PRO A 92 -2.71 8.83 -11.76
N ALA A 93 -4.00 8.92 -12.05
CA ALA A 93 -4.48 9.08 -13.42
C ALA A 93 -3.81 10.32 -14.08
N GLY A 94 -3.37 10.17 -15.33
CA GLY A 94 -2.67 11.23 -16.08
C GLY A 94 -1.18 11.39 -15.74
N PHE A 95 -0.62 10.59 -14.84
CA PHE A 95 0.82 10.57 -14.56
C PHE A 95 1.59 9.92 -15.73
N ASP A 96 2.72 10.51 -16.13
CA ASP A 96 3.62 9.93 -17.14
C ASP A 96 4.31 8.66 -16.59
N SER A 97 3.75 7.50 -16.94
CA SER A 97 4.27 6.20 -16.52
C SER A 97 5.45 5.70 -17.37
N SER A 98 5.89 6.45 -18.39
CA SER A 98 6.97 6.00 -19.29
C SER A 98 8.27 5.60 -18.59
N PRO A 99 8.71 6.23 -17.46
CA PRO A 99 9.92 5.79 -16.76
C PRO A 99 9.81 4.36 -16.22
N LEU A 100 8.61 3.92 -15.83
CA LEU A 100 8.36 2.59 -15.25
C LEU A 100 8.54 1.44 -16.26
N ASN A 101 8.77 1.76 -17.54
CA ASN A 101 9.10 0.79 -18.58
C ASN A 101 10.62 0.59 -18.72
N GLY A 102 11.43 1.45 -18.10
CA GLY A 102 12.89 1.33 -18.11
C GLY A 102 13.39 0.20 -17.22
N THR A 103 14.55 -0.37 -17.57
CA THR A 103 15.18 -1.49 -16.86
C THR A 103 15.44 -1.21 -15.38
N ASN A 104 15.71 0.05 -15.00
CA ASN A 104 15.91 0.46 -13.60
C ASN A 104 14.67 0.24 -12.70
N PHE A 105 13.49 0.12 -13.29
CA PHE A 105 12.23 -0.13 -12.58
C PHE A 105 11.78 -1.60 -12.65
N LEU A 106 12.60 -2.48 -13.24
CA LEU A 106 12.36 -3.92 -13.38
C LEU A 106 10.91 -4.24 -13.82
N PRO A 107 10.50 -3.86 -15.05
CA PRO A 107 9.11 -3.99 -15.49
C PRO A 107 8.56 -5.43 -15.46
N ASP A 108 9.43 -6.43 -15.57
CA ASP A 108 9.07 -7.86 -15.45
C ASP A 108 8.87 -8.31 -13.99
N ARG A 109 9.31 -7.50 -13.02
CA ARG A 109 9.19 -7.76 -11.58
C ARG A 109 8.11 -6.90 -10.93
N ALA A 110 8.12 -5.60 -11.20
CA ALA A 110 7.26 -4.60 -10.57
C ALA A 110 5.99 -4.33 -11.38
N GLY A 111 4.85 -4.48 -10.73
CA GLY A 111 3.56 -4.12 -11.29
C GLY A 111 3.32 -2.62 -11.27
N VAL A 112 2.30 -2.17 -11.99
CA VAL A 112 1.87 -0.77 -12.04
C VAL A 112 0.36 -0.71 -11.86
N ILE A 113 -0.06 0.17 -10.97
CA ILE A 113 -1.44 0.50 -10.69
C ILE A 113 -1.65 1.98 -10.98
N VAL A 114 -2.69 2.30 -11.73
CA VAL A 114 -3.16 3.68 -11.91
C VAL A 114 -4.40 3.85 -11.04
N ALA A 115 -4.45 4.88 -10.20
CA ALA A 115 -5.54 5.06 -9.25
C ALA A 115 -5.90 6.53 -9.01
N ASP A 116 -7.13 6.74 -8.53
CA ASP A 116 -7.61 7.99 -7.95
C ASP A 116 -8.40 7.71 -6.65
N ALA A 117 -9.13 8.70 -6.13
CA ALA A 117 -9.92 8.51 -4.90
C ALA A 117 -11.11 7.54 -5.06
N TYR A 118 -11.54 7.28 -6.31
CA TYR A 118 -12.71 6.49 -6.64
C TYR A 118 -12.36 5.03 -6.82
N ASP A 119 -11.37 4.73 -7.66
CA ASP A 119 -10.97 3.36 -7.97
C ASP A 119 -9.52 3.25 -8.44
N ALA A 120 -9.10 2.04 -8.81
CA ALA A 120 -7.81 1.77 -9.43
C ALA A 120 -7.89 0.67 -10.49
N GLU A 121 -6.92 0.71 -11.40
CA GLU A 121 -6.68 -0.30 -12.42
C GLU A 121 -5.24 -0.80 -12.36
N MET A 122 -5.07 -2.12 -12.34
CA MET A 122 -3.77 -2.77 -12.46
C MET A 122 -3.37 -2.88 -13.93
N VAL A 123 -2.77 -1.82 -14.47
CA VAL A 123 -2.34 -1.74 -15.88
C VAL A 123 -1.14 -2.64 -16.20
N ARG A 124 -0.36 -3.04 -15.19
CA ARG A 124 0.67 -4.08 -15.31
C ARG A 124 0.68 -4.97 -14.07
N PRO A 125 0.49 -6.30 -14.19
CA PRO A 125 0.59 -7.19 -13.04
C PRO A 125 2.03 -7.29 -12.54
N ALA A 126 2.21 -7.41 -11.21
CA ALA A 126 3.51 -7.70 -10.63
C ALA A 126 3.82 -9.20 -10.71
N ALA A 127 5.07 -9.57 -10.97
CA ALA A 127 5.49 -10.95 -10.85
C ALA A 127 5.56 -11.37 -9.38
N THR A 128 5.14 -12.60 -9.09
CA THR A 128 5.24 -13.18 -7.75
C THR A 128 6.60 -13.82 -7.57
N HIS A 129 7.38 -13.34 -6.59
CA HIS A 129 8.57 -14.04 -6.12
C HIS A 129 8.39 -14.32 -4.65
N ALA A 130 8.35 -15.59 -4.29
CA ALA A 130 7.95 -16.00 -2.95
C ALA A 130 8.93 -15.49 -1.88
N LEU A 131 8.39 -14.86 -0.84
CA LEU A 131 9.14 -14.63 0.39
C LEU A 131 9.48 -15.94 1.07
N ALA A 132 10.67 -15.98 1.68
CA ALA A 132 11.05 -17.03 2.61
C ALA A 132 9.99 -17.18 3.72
N ALA A 133 9.64 -18.42 4.07
CA ALA A 133 8.54 -18.71 5.00
C ALA A 133 8.70 -18.00 6.36
N ALA A 134 9.93 -17.92 6.89
CA ALA A 134 10.22 -17.22 8.14
C ALA A 134 9.97 -15.71 8.05
N ARG A 135 10.32 -15.08 6.91
CA ARG A 135 10.06 -13.66 6.65
C ARG A 135 8.56 -13.41 6.54
N ARG A 136 7.85 -14.22 5.75
CA ARG A 136 6.39 -14.15 5.61
C ARG A 136 5.70 -14.20 6.97
N LYS A 137 6.00 -15.23 7.78
CA LYS A 137 5.43 -15.36 9.12
C LYS A 137 5.69 -14.10 9.96
N THR A 138 6.91 -13.58 9.94
CA THR A 138 7.28 -12.38 10.69
C THR A 138 6.46 -11.16 10.26
N GLU A 139 6.42 -10.87 8.96
CA GLU A 139 5.73 -9.70 8.44
C GLU A 139 4.20 -9.81 8.57
N THR A 140 3.61 -11.00 8.38
CA THR A 140 2.19 -11.23 8.64
C THR A 140 1.83 -10.95 10.10
N MET A 141 2.63 -11.44 11.07
CA MET A 141 2.39 -11.16 12.49
C MET A 141 2.53 -9.67 12.82
N ARG A 142 3.49 -8.97 12.20
CA ARG A 142 3.66 -7.52 12.37
C ARG A 142 2.47 -6.74 11.83
N LEU A 143 2.00 -7.08 10.63
CA LEU A 143 0.81 -6.49 10.02
C LEU A 143 -0.43 -6.72 10.89
N ALA A 144 -0.66 -7.96 11.34
CA ALA A 144 -1.80 -8.29 12.18
C ALA A 144 -1.81 -7.49 13.49
N ARG A 145 -0.67 -7.41 14.19
CA ARG A 145 -0.54 -6.62 15.42
C ARG A 145 -0.80 -5.13 15.17
N ARG A 146 -0.27 -4.58 14.08
CA ARG A 146 -0.46 -3.16 13.72
C ARG A 146 -1.92 -2.87 13.31
N ALA A 147 -2.58 -3.81 12.63
CA ALA A 147 -4.01 -3.72 12.32
C ALA A 147 -4.85 -3.70 13.60
N MET A 148 -4.62 -4.64 14.51
CA MET A 148 -5.33 -4.72 15.80
C MET A 148 -5.11 -3.47 16.65
N GLN A 149 -3.88 -2.97 16.70
CA GLN A 149 -3.55 -1.74 17.41
C GLN A 149 -4.30 -0.52 16.84
N ARG A 150 -4.31 -0.36 15.51
CA ARG A 150 -5.05 0.73 14.85
C ARG A 150 -6.56 0.60 15.04
N ALA A 151 -7.10 -0.61 14.97
CA ALA A 151 -8.51 -0.88 15.23
C ALA A 151 -8.88 -0.54 16.68
N ALA A 152 -8.06 -0.94 17.66
CA ALA A 152 -8.27 -0.60 19.06
C ALA A 152 -8.25 0.92 19.31
N ILE A 153 -7.33 1.66 18.67
CA ILE A 153 -7.29 3.12 18.72
C ILE A 153 -8.55 3.72 18.07
N ALA A 154 -8.92 3.25 16.87
CA ALA A 154 -10.10 3.74 16.15
C ALA A 154 -11.41 3.48 16.91
N ASN A 155 -11.49 2.38 17.67
CA ASN A 155 -12.60 2.05 18.55
C ASN A 155 -12.55 2.78 19.91
N GLY A 156 -11.51 3.58 20.17
CA GLY A 156 -11.32 4.31 21.43
C GLY A 156 -10.94 3.43 22.62
N TRP A 157 -10.50 2.19 22.40
CA TRP A 157 -10.05 1.28 23.47
C TRP A 157 -8.64 1.59 23.94
N LEU A 158 -7.81 2.13 23.05
CA LEU A 158 -6.46 2.58 23.34
C LEU A 158 -6.30 4.04 22.90
N SER A 159 -5.51 4.81 23.62
CA SER A 159 -5.10 6.16 23.28
C SER A 159 -3.61 6.18 22.97
N ALA A 160 -3.25 6.65 21.77
CA ALA A 160 -1.86 6.72 21.34
C ALA A 160 -0.96 7.52 22.30
N SER A 161 -1.50 8.58 22.91
CA SER A 161 -0.78 9.48 23.81
C SER A 161 -0.74 8.98 25.26
N VAL A 162 -1.77 8.29 25.72
CA VAL A 162 -1.85 7.80 27.11
C VAL A 162 -1.15 6.45 27.25
N ASP A 163 -1.29 5.58 26.25
CA ASP A 163 -0.75 4.21 26.28
C ASP A 163 0.65 4.09 25.66
N ASN A 164 1.27 5.23 25.29
CA ASN A 164 2.63 5.35 24.74
C ASN A 164 2.89 4.38 23.56
N ILE A 165 2.03 4.43 22.55
CA ILE A 165 1.99 3.48 21.43
C ILE A 165 2.98 3.84 20.29
N PHE A 166 3.79 4.88 20.44
CA PHE A 166 4.77 5.33 19.44
C PHE A 166 6.12 5.68 20.05
#